data_AF-A0A8S9PNL0-F1
#
_entry.id   AF-A0A8S9PNL0-F1
#
_cell.length_a   1.000
_cell.length_b   1.000
_cell.length_c   1.000
_cell.angle_alpha   90.00
_cell.angle_beta   90.00
_cell.angle_gamma   90.00
#
_symmetry.space_group_name_H-M   'P 1'
#
loop_
_entity.id
_entity.type
_entity.pdbx_description
1 polymer ?
#
loop_
_entity_poly.entity_id
_entity_poly.type
_entity_poly.pdbx_seq_one_letter_code
_entity_poly.pdbx_strand_id
1 'polypeptide(L)'
;MGSMTRCLLTGPVKKIRKPKPWKHTQPITKAELMKLREEFYDTAPHYGGRYERDMDALRAAAEDDISLAQAIVDSAGVIVQNNDLTTCYDERGAKYELPKYVLSEPTNLVEES
;
A
#
# COMPACT_ATOMS: atom_id res chain seq x y z
N MET A 1 32.45 -18.91 -11.31
CA MET A 1 31.96 -17.54 -11.07
C MET A 1 30.49 -17.65 -10.71
N GLY A 2 30.10 -16.95 -9.64
CA GLY A 2 28.99 -17.30 -8.74
C GLY A 2 27.60 -17.44 -9.35
N SER A 3 26.85 -18.36 -8.74
CA SER A 3 25.49 -18.80 -8.99
C SER A 3 24.49 -17.69 -9.35
N MET A 4 23.99 -17.74 -10.60
CA MET A 4 22.69 -17.18 -10.96
C MET A 4 21.61 -18.17 -10.51
N THR A 5 21.14 -18.03 -9.27
CA THR A 5 19.86 -18.64 -8.88
C THR A 5 19.05 -17.59 -8.15
N ARG A 6 18.56 -16.61 -8.92
CA ARG A 6 17.41 -15.81 -8.48
C ARG A 6 16.23 -16.78 -8.56
N CYS A 7 15.92 -17.40 -7.42
CA CYS A 7 14.82 -18.34 -7.28
C CYS A 7 13.55 -17.74 -7.89
N LEU A 8 12.98 -18.48 -8.82
CA LEU A 8 11.63 -18.28 -9.35
C LEU A 8 10.65 -18.38 -8.18
N LEU A 9 10.36 -17.26 -7.52
CA LEU A 9 9.15 -17.09 -6.73
C LEU A 9 8.09 -16.47 -7.62
N THR A 10 7.73 -17.15 -8.71
CA THR A 10 6.46 -16.87 -9.38
C THR A 10 5.34 -17.46 -8.51
N GLY A 11 5.10 -16.83 -7.36
CA GLY A 11 3.83 -16.96 -6.66
C GLY A 11 2.71 -16.44 -7.57
N PRO A 12 1.44 -16.84 -7.36
CA PRO A 12 0.35 -16.35 -8.18
C PRO A 12 0.32 -14.82 -8.07
N VAL A 13 0.64 -14.15 -9.18
CA VAL A 13 0.63 -12.68 -9.30
C VAL A 13 -0.83 -12.25 -9.11
N LYS A 14 -1.20 -11.99 -7.86
CA LYS A 14 -2.54 -11.51 -7.50
C LYS A 14 -2.67 -10.14 -8.13
N LYS A 15 -3.59 -10.04 -9.10
CA LYS A 15 -3.84 -8.81 -9.86
C LYS A 15 -4.33 -7.75 -8.90
N ILE A 16 -3.40 -6.93 -8.41
CA ILE A 16 -3.72 -5.74 -7.61
C ILE A 16 -4.77 -4.95 -8.38
N ARG A 17 -5.78 -4.43 -7.69
CA ARG A 17 -6.82 -3.61 -8.27
C ARG A 17 -6.86 -2.31 -7.50
N LYS A 18 -7.19 -1.23 -8.20
CA LYS A 18 -7.53 0.03 -7.54
C LYS A 18 -8.59 -0.28 -6.49
N PRO A 19 -8.37 0.10 -5.23
CA PRO A 19 -9.30 -0.23 -4.18
C PRO A 19 -10.67 0.35 -4.52
N LYS A 20 -11.73 -0.36 -4.14
CA LYS A 20 -13.08 0.17 -4.30
C LYS A 20 -13.20 1.57 -3.65
N PRO A 21 -13.91 2.51 -4.30
CA PRO A 21 -14.21 3.81 -3.72
C PRO A 21 -14.84 3.58 -2.35
N TRP A 22 -14.22 4.16 -1.33
CA TRP A 22 -14.64 3.99 0.05
C TRP A 22 -15.36 5.25 0.51
N LYS A 23 -16.32 5.06 1.40
CA LYS A 23 -17.06 6.16 2.01
C LYS A 23 -16.68 6.21 3.47
N HIS A 24 -16.13 7.34 3.90
CA HIS A 24 -15.94 7.57 5.33
C HIS A 24 -17.32 7.73 5.98
N THR A 25 -17.51 7.12 7.15
CA THR A 25 -18.68 7.31 8.03
C THR A 25 -18.99 8.77 8.32
N GLN A 26 -17.99 9.64 8.35
CA GLN A 26 -18.15 11.08 8.59
C GLN A 26 -17.61 11.87 7.38
N PRO A 27 -18.17 13.04 7.07
CA PRO A 27 -17.58 13.94 6.08
C PRO A 27 -16.19 14.37 6.55
N ILE A 28 -15.19 14.12 5.71
CA ILE A 28 -13.80 14.47 5.97
C ILE A 28 -13.35 15.48 4.91
N THR A 29 -12.64 16.52 5.32
CA THR A 29 -12.08 17.50 4.40
C THR A 29 -10.79 16.98 3.77
N LYS A 30 -10.40 17.55 2.63
CA LYS A 30 -9.10 17.22 2.00
C LYS A 30 -7.92 17.44 2.94
N ALA A 31 -7.97 18.47 3.78
CA ALA A 31 -6.96 18.77 4.79
C ALA A 31 -6.89 17.69 5.87
N GLU A 32 -8.03 17.23 6.38
CA GLU A 32 -8.08 16.17 7.39
C GLU A 32 -7.65 14.81 6.80
N LEU A 33 -8.01 14.51 5.55
CA LEU A 33 -7.54 13.33 4.84
C LEU A 33 -6.01 13.35 4.69
N MET A 34 -5.45 14.50 4.31
CA MET A 34 -4.01 14.70 4.16
C MET A 34 -3.29 14.53 5.50
N LYS A 35 -3.83 15.10 6.59
CA LYS A 35 -3.30 14.89 7.95
C LYS A 35 -3.31 13.42 8.36
N LEU A 36 -4.42 12.70 8.18
CA LEU A 36 -4.48 11.27 8.51
C LEU A 36 -3.46 10.47 7.71
N ARG A 37 -3.25 10.83 6.43
CA ARG A 37 -2.20 10.25 5.61
C ARG A 37 -0.83 10.55 6.22
N GLU A 38 -0.53 11.81 6.51
CA GLU A 38 0.73 12.22 7.13
C GLU A 38 0.97 11.55 8.48
N GLU A 39 0.01 11.52 9.40
CA GLU A 39 0.13 10.84 10.70
C GLU A 39 0.42 9.34 10.53
N PHE A 40 -0.20 8.70 9.54
CA PHE A 40 0.09 7.29 9.24
C PHE A 40 1.51 7.09 8.71
N TYR A 41 2.02 8.00 7.89
CA TYR A 41 3.41 7.98 7.40
C TYR A 41 4.42 8.46 8.45
N ASP A 42 4.05 9.33 9.38
CA ASP A 42 4.91 9.84 10.46
C ASP A 42 5.10 8.80 11.57
N THR A 43 4.04 8.03 11.84
CA THR A 43 4.10 6.90 12.77
C THR A 43 4.70 5.63 12.16
N ALA A 44 4.87 5.58 10.83
CA ALA A 44 5.50 4.48 10.09
C ALA A 44 6.88 4.05 10.66
N PRO A 45 7.84 4.96 10.89
CA PRO A 45 9.13 4.60 11.51
C PRO A 45 8.99 4.06 12.94
N HIS A 46 7.94 4.45 13.66
CA HIS A 46 7.64 3.97 15.01
C HIS A 46 7.17 2.50 15.05
N TYR A 47 6.58 2.00 13.96
CA TYR A 47 6.17 0.60 13.82
C TYR A 47 7.33 -0.38 13.49
N GLY A 48 8.57 0.14 13.47
CA GLY A 48 9.79 -0.64 13.29
C GLY A 48 10.31 -0.57 11.86
N GLY A 49 11.58 -0.18 11.70
CA GLY A 49 12.24 0.18 10.42
C GLY A 49 12.29 -0.86 9.29
N ARG A 50 11.50 -1.94 9.35
CA ARG A 50 11.13 -2.77 8.19
C ARG A 50 9.91 -2.21 7.46
N TYR A 51 8.95 -1.67 8.20
CA TYR A 51 7.71 -1.08 7.67
C TYR A 51 8.00 0.02 6.64
N GLU A 52 9.04 0.82 6.86
CA GLU A 52 9.43 1.92 5.97
C GLU A 52 9.92 1.45 4.58
N ARG A 53 10.59 0.29 4.50
CA ARG A 53 11.15 -0.22 3.23
C ARG A 53 10.06 -0.66 2.26
N ASP A 54 9.04 -1.33 2.79
CA ASP A 54 7.93 -1.86 2.01
C ASP A 54 6.86 -0.79 1.74
N MET A 55 6.73 0.19 2.64
CA MET A 55 5.80 1.31 2.47
C MET A 55 6.17 2.22 1.31
N ASP A 56 7.46 2.47 1.09
CA ASP A 56 7.91 3.24 -0.06
C ASP A 56 7.47 2.55 -1.37
N ALA A 57 7.68 1.24 -1.46
CA ALA A 57 7.25 0.42 -2.57
C ALA A 57 5.72 0.42 -2.72
N LEU A 58 4.96 0.25 -1.63
CA LEU A 58 3.50 0.28 -1.67
C LEU A 58 2.93 1.65 -2.08
N ARG A 59 3.59 2.73 -1.67
CA ARG A 59 3.24 4.09 -2.06
C ARG A 59 3.48 4.30 -3.55
N ALA A 60 4.67 3.94 -4.04
CA ALA A 60 4.97 3.98 -5.47
C ALA A 60 3.96 3.11 -6.26
N ALA A 61 3.64 1.92 -5.77
CA ALA A 61 2.65 1.03 -6.35
C ALA A 61 1.22 1.61 -6.35
N ALA A 62 0.86 2.40 -5.34
CA ALA A 62 -0.46 3.03 -5.25
C ALA A 62 -0.60 4.26 -6.18
N GLU A 63 0.51 4.94 -6.47
CA GLU A 63 0.54 6.08 -7.39
C GLU A 63 0.56 5.65 -8.87
N ASP A 64 0.99 4.42 -9.15
CA ASP A 64 1.23 3.91 -10.49
C ASP A 64 0.16 2.91 -11.00
N ASP A 65 0.33 2.41 -12.23
CA ASP A 65 -0.60 1.44 -12.82
C ASP A 65 -0.51 0.06 -12.16
N ILE A 66 -1.61 -0.71 -12.23
CA ILE A 66 -1.70 -2.07 -11.66
C ILE A 66 -0.49 -2.95 -12.05
N SER A 67 -0.07 -2.86 -13.31
CA SER A 67 1.07 -3.62 -13.83
C SER A 67 2.39 -3.24 -13.14
N LEU A 68 2.60 -1.94 -12.90
CA LEU A 68 3.81 -1.46 -12.21
C LEU A 68 3.71 -1.72 -10.71
N ALA A 69 2.53 -1.52 -10.12
CA ALA A 69 2.22 -1.83 -8.73
C ALA A 69 2.61 -3.28 -8.37
N GLN A 70 2.27 -4.24 -9.24
CA GLN A 70 2.68 -5.63 -9.04
C GLN A 70 4.20 -5.81 -9.11
N ALA A 71 4.88 -5.19 -10.07
CA ALA A 71 6.32 -5.29 -10.20
C ALA A 71 7.07 -4.68 -9.01
N ILE A 72 6.56 -3.57 -8.47
CA ILE A 72 7.12 -2.89 -7.30
C ILE A 72 6.93 -3.76 -6.05
N VAL A 73 5.72 -4.27 -5.83
CA VAL A 73 5.40 -5.13 -4.68
C VAL A 73 6.18 -6.45 -4.74
N ASP A 74 6.32 -7.06 -5.93
CA ASP A 74 7.13 -8.27 -6.15
C ASP A 74 8.62 -8.00 -5.87
N SER A 75 9.13 -6.84 -6.32
CA SER A 75 10.50 -6.41 -6.06
C SER A 75 10.77 -6.13 -4.57
N ALA A 76 9.75 -5.70 -3.83
CA ALA A 76 9.81 -5.50 -2.39
C ALA A 76 9.59 -6.80 -1.59
N GLY A 77 9.23 -7.91 -2.22
CA GLY A 77 8.93 -9.16 -1.51
C GLY A 77 7.58 -9.12 -0.77
N VAL A 78 6.70 -8.19 -1.11
CA VAL A 78 5.41 -8.02 -0.46
C VAL A 78 4.35 -8.93 -1.13
N ILE A 79 3.57 -9.61 -0.31
CA ILE A 79 2.50 -10.52 -0.71
C ILE A 79 1.17 -9.84 -0.41
N VAL A 80 0.53 -9.31 -1.44
CA VAL A 80 -0.80 -8.70 -1.31
C VAL A 80 -1.82 -9.79 -1.01
N GLN A 81 -2.53 -9.72 0.12
CA GLN A 81 -3.59 -10.69 0.43
C GLN A 81 -4.87 -10.33 -0.32
N ASN A 82 -5.30 -9.07 -0.21
CA ASN A 82 -6.51 -8.58 -0.84
C ASN A 82 -6.16 -7.72 -2.05
N ASN A 83 -6.80 -7.93 -3.20
CA ASN A 83 -6.44 -7.22 -4.45
C ASN A 83 -6.48 -5.69 -4.28
N ASP A 84 -7.22 -5.16 -3.31
CA ASP A 84 -7.34 -3.73 -3.01
C ASP A 84 -6.14 -3.10 -2.25
N LEU A 85 -4.97 -3.77 -2.10
CA LEU A 85 -3.80 -3.30 -1.31
C LEU A 85 -4.06 -3.04 0.19
N THR A 86 -5.30 -3.17 0.65
CA THR A 86 -5.73 -2.98 2.04
C THR A 86 -5.04 -3.91 3.05
N THR A 87 -4.61 -5.09 2.60
CA THR A 87 -3.90 -6.05 3.45
C THR A 87 -2.78 -6.69 2.64
N CYS A 88 -1.57 -6.48 3.09
CA CYS A 88 -0.32 -6.98 2.50
C CYS A 88 0.47 -7.74 3.55
N TYR A 89 1.33 -8.63 3.13
CA TYR A 89 2.21 -9.42 3.99
C TYR A 89 3.64 -9.28 3.50
N ASP A 90 4.61 -9.23 4.39
CA ASP A 90 6.02 -9.32 4.01
C ASP A 90 6.40 -10.77 3.64
N GLU A 91 7.53 -10.96 2.97
CA GLU A 91 8.14 -12.28 2.73
C GLU A 91 8.39 -13.05 4.04
N ARG A 92 8.53 -12.33 5.17
CA ARG A 92 8.69 -12.89 6.51
C ARG A 92 7.37 -13.18 7.24
N GLY A 93 6.23 -12.86 6.63
CA GLY A 93 4.90 -13.03 7.21
C GLY A 93 4.43 -11.88 8.12
N ALA A 94 5.10 -10.72 8.09
CA ALA A 94 4.62 -9.54 8.80
C ALA A 94 3.38 -8.97 8.10
N LYS A 95 2.27 -8.78 8.82
CA LYS A 95 1.03 -8.24 8.25
C LYS A 95 1.08 -6.72 8.22
N TYR A 96 0.80 -6.16 7.05
CA TYR A 96 0.63 -4.73 6.80
C TYR A 96 -0.83 -4.44 6.46
N GLU A 97 -1.42 -3.46 7.13
CA GLU A 97 -2.79 -3.01 6.87
C GLU A 97 -2.73 -1.56 6.42
N LEU A 98 -2.98 -1.34 5.12
CA LEU A 98 -3.04 0.00 4.57
C LEU A 98 -4.48 0.49 4.64
N PRO A 99 -4.73 1.59 5.36
CA PRO A 99 -6.04 2.21 5.38
C PRO A 99 -6.43 2.67 3.99
N LYS A 100 -7.73 2.57 3.70
CA LYS A 100 -8.27 2.99 2.39
C LYS A 100 -8.03 4.47 2.10
N TYR A 101 -7.90 5.31 3.13
CA TYR A 101 -7.58 6.72 2.98
C TYR A 101 -6.19 7.02 2.44
N VAL A 102 -5.25 6.09 2.57
CA VAL A 102 -3.91 6.22 1.98
C VAL A 102 -3.92 5.83 0.50
N LEU A 103 -4.78 4.89 0.13
CA LEU A 103 -4.85 4.30 -1.21
C LEU A 103 -5.87 4.98 -2.13
N SER A 104 -6.86 5.66 -1.57
CA SER A 104 -7.91 6.34 -2.33
C SER A 104 -8.54 7.47 -1.55
N GLU A 105 -9.07 8.44 -2.27
CA GLU A 105 -9.86 9.51 -1.69
C GLU A 105 -11.29 9.00 -1.37
N PRO A 106 -11.87 9.39 -0.22
CA PRO A 106 -13.23 9.03 0.09
C PRO A 106 -14.20 9.77 -0.83
N THR A 107 -15.29 9.11 -1.22
CA THR A 107 -16.35 9.77 -2.01
C THR A 107 -17.10 10.86 -1.24
N ASN A 108 -16.84 10.99 0.06
CA ASN A 108 -17.46 11.97 0.97
C ASN A 108 -16.50 13.11 1.32
N LEU A 109 -15.59 13.44 0.40
CA LEU A 109 -14.67 14.56 0.54
C LEU A 109 -15.48 15.86 0.52
N VAL A 110 -15.43 16.62 1.61
CA VAL A 110 -15.97 17.97 1.66
C VAL A 110 -14.88 18.96 1.23
N GLU A 111 -15.14 19.71 0.16
CA GLU A 111 -14.37 20.91 -0.18
C GLU A 111 -14.80 22.01 0.79
N GLU A 112 -14.02 22.24 1.83
CA GLU A 112 -14.14 23.44 2.64
C GLU A 112 -13.69 24.62 1.76
N SER A 113 -14.65 25.46 1.34
CA SER A 113 -14.40 26.67 0.51
C SER A 113 -13.98 27.86 1.35
#